data_AF-A0A384BWJ3-F1
#
_entry.id   AF-A0A384BWJ3-F1
#
_cell.length_a   1.000
_cell.length_b   1.000
_cell.length_c   1.000
_cell.angle_alpha   90.00
_cell.angle_beta   90.00
_cell.angle_gamma   90.00
#
_symmetry.space_group_name_H-M   'P 1'
#
loop_
_entity.id
_entity.type
_entity.pdbx_description
1 polymer ?
#
loop_
_entity_poly.entity_id
_entity_poly.type
_entity_poly.pdbx_seq_one_letter_code
_entity_poly.pdbx_strand_id
1 'polypeptide(L)' 'MRTCTLKHQQSCAVENLYFLTRKGRSMYYYSKLSCMTNCEDINFLSFEKRTEIICCKHSNYCNLPEGV' A
#
# COMPACT_ATOMS: atom_id res chain seq x y z
N MET A 1 -10.82 -6.84 -7.17
CA MET A 1 -10.28 -5.49 -6.95
C MET A 1 -11.24 -4.71 -6.07
N ARG A 2 -10.77 -4.08 -4.99
CA ARG A 2 -11.56 -3.08 -4.25
C ARG A 2 -11.07 -1.71 -4.71
N THR A 3 -11.88 -1.07 -5.54
CA THR A 3 -11.65 0.26 -6.07
C THR A 3 -11.93 1.29 -4.95
N CYS A 4 -11.02 2.23 -4.71
CA CYS A 4 -11.23 3.28 -3.71
C CYS A 4 -11.86 4.54 -4.31
N THR A 5 -13.15 4.76 -4.04
CA THR A 5 -13.83 6.04 -4.29
C THR A 5 -13.76 6.87 -3.00
N LEU A 6 -13.00 7.95 -3.02
CA LEU A 6 -12.74 8.81 -1.87
C LEU A 6 -14.04 9.45 -1.36
N LYS A 7 -14.25 9.39 -0.05
CA LYS A 7 -15.24 10.19 0.69
C LYS A 7 -14.53 11.25 1.53
N HIS A 8 -15.29 12.13 2.16
CA HIS A 8 -14.74 13.17 3.04
C HIS A 8 -13.80 12.55 4.11
N GLN A 9 -12.58 13.07 4.21
CA GLN A 9 -11.53 12.63 5.14
C GLN A 9 -10.96 11.22 4.90
N GLN A 10 -11.26 10.60 3.76
CA GLN A 10 -10.61 9.35 3.35
C GLN A 10 -9.43 9.63 2.43
N SER A 11 -8.47 8.70 2.46
CA SER A 11 -7.36 8.59 1.51
C SER A 11 -7.38 7.20 0.89
N CYS A 12 -6.88 7.07 -0.33
CA CYS A 12 -6.54 5.75 -0.87
C CYS A 12 -5.27 5.26 -0.18
N ALA A 13 -5.19 3.95 0.05
CA ALA A 13 -4.01 3.30 0.60
C ALA A 13 -3.62 2.10 -0.26
N VAL A 14 -2.32 1.91 -0.46
CA VAL A 14 -1.75 0.66 -0.98
C VAL A 14 -0.86 0.05 0.08
N GLU A 15 -1.16 -1.18 0.47
CA GLU A 15 -0.28 -2.01 1.28
C GLU A 15 0.54 -2.89 0.34
N ASN A 16 1.82 -2.60 0.17
CA ASN A 16 2.77 -3.43 -0.55
C ASN A 16 3.38 -4.45 0.41
N LEU A 17 3.21 -5.73 0.11
CA LEU A 17 3.77 -6.83 0.89
C LEU A 17 4.99 -7.41 0.18
N TYR A 18 6.07 -7.57 0.94
CA TYR A 18 7.34 -8.11 0.49
C TYR A 18 7.78 -9.26 1.40
N PHE A 19 8.39 -10.28 0.84
CA PHE A 19 9.14 -11.27 1.62
C PHE A 19 10.62 -10.87 1.71
N LEU A 20 11.23 -11.08 2.86
CA LEU A 20 12.66 -10.88 3.05
C LEU A 20 13.40 -12.18 2.78
N THR A 21 14.34 -12.12 1.86
CA THR A 21 15.29 -13.22 1.67
C THR A 21 16.22 -13.31 2.88
N ARG A 22 16.85 -14.48 3.10
CA ARG A 22 17.90 -14.66 4.13
C ARG A 22 19.08 -13.69 4.01
N LYS A 23 19.25 -13.05 2.83
CA LYS A 23 20.28 -12.03 2.56
C LYS A 23 19.77 -10.59 2.77
N GLY A 24 18.57 -10.40 3.34
CA GLY A 24 17.98 -9.09 3.63
C GLY A 24 17.34 -8.37 2.43
N ARG A 25 17.30 -8.99 1.24
CA ARG A 25 16.62 -8.39 0.08
C ARG A 25 15.10 -8.49 0.23
N SER A 26 14.39 -7.38 0.06
CA SER A 26 12.93 -7.34 -0.05
C SER A 26 12.49 -7.73 -1.46
N MET A 27 11.74 -8.81 -1.57
CA MET A 27 11.13 -9.29 -2.81
C MET A 27 9.64 -8.96 -2.78
N TYR A 28 9.18 -8.17 -3.75
CA TYR A 28 7.76 -7.85 -3.88
C TYR A 28 6.92 -9.12 -4.03
N TYR A 29 5.78 -9.17 -3.37
CA TYR A 29 4.85 -10.29 -3.46
C TYR A 29 3.50 -9.89 -4.05
N TYR A 30 2.77 -9.01 -3.37
CA TYR A 30 1.51 -8.46 -3.87
C TYR A 30 1.15 -7.17 -3.14
N SER A 31 0.16 -6.45 -3.67
CA SER A 31 -0.38 -5.25 -3.06
C SER A 31 -1.86 -5.42 -2.69
N LYS A 32 -2.30 -4.78 -1.61
CA LYS A 32 -3.72 -4.62 -1.28
C LYS A 32 -4.11 -3.15 -1.42
N LEU A 33 -5.26 -2.92 -2.04
CA LEU A 33 -5.82 -1.59 -2.24
C LEU A 33 -6.99 -1.36 -1.29
N SER A 34 -7.03 -0.20 -0.66
CA SER A 34 -8.11 0.16 0.28
C SER A 34 -8.36 1.67 0.29
N CYS A 35 -9.45 2.07 0.95
CA CYS A 35 -9.64 3.43 1.44
C CYS A 35 -9.47 3.43 2.96
N MET A 36 -8.72 4.37 3.51
CA MET A 36 -8.50 4.51 4.94
C MET A 36 -8.70 5.97 5.37
N THR A 37 -9.27 6.18 6.55
CA THR A 37 -9.23 7.47 7.26
C THR A 37 -7.91 7.59 8.01
N ASN A 38 -7.34 8.79 8.11
CA ASN A 38 -6.06 9.04 8.79
C ASN A 38 -4.93 8.12 8.28
N CYS A 39 -4.86 7.96 6.95
CA CYS A 39 -3.83 7.16 6.31
C CYS A 39 -2.47 7.89 6.39
N GLU A 40 -1.45 7.17 6.83
CA GLU A 40 -0.05 7.62 6.88
C GLU A 40 0.87 6.62 6.17
N ASP A 41 1.95 7.13 5.60
CA ASP A 41 2.97 6.29 5.00
C ASP A 41 3.77 5.58 6.10
N ILE A 42 3.73 4.24 6.11
CA ILE A 42 4.36 3.44 7.18
C ILE A 42 5.12 2.27 6.57
N ASN A 43 6.33 2.01 7.06
CA ASN A 43 7.15 0.89 6.64
C ASN A 43 7.40 -0.06 7.82
N PHE A 44 6.72 -1.19 7.84
CA PHE A 44 6.87 -2.23 8.84
C PHE A 44 7.91 -3.26 8.38
N LEU A 45 8.96 -3.43 9.17
CA LEU A 45 9.97 -4.46 8.96
C LEU A 45 9.83 -5.54 10.04
N SER A 46 9.64 -6.79 9.63
CA SER A 46 9.66 -7.97 10.49
C SER A 46 10.76 -8.94 10.02
N PHE A 47 10.95 -10.07 10.70
CA PHE A 47 12.05 -10.98 10.40
C PHE A 47 12.03 -11.55 8.97
N GLU A 48 10.85 -11.86 8.44
CA GLU A 48 10.70 -12.49 7.11
C GLU A 48 9.85 -11.67 6.14
N LYS A 49 9.28 -10.56 6.61
CA LYS A 49 8.31 -9.77 5.82
C LYS A 49 8.57 -8.29 6.01
N ARG A 50 8.45 -7.55 4.92
CA ARG A 50 8.33 -6.09 4.94
C ARG A 50 6.95 -5.74 4.40
N THR A 51 6.28 -4.82 5.07
CA THR A 51 5.01 -4.27 4.60
C THR A 51 5.14 -2.77 4.54
N GLU A 52 4.73 -2.19 3.42
CA GLU A 52 4.79 -0.76 3.20
C GLU A 52 3.38 -0.26 2.89
N ILE A 53 2.91 0.70 3.67
CA ILE A 53 1.65 1.40 3.46
C ILE A 53 2.00 2.73 2.81
N ILE A 54 1.40 3.01 1.65
CA ILE A 54 1.54 4.29 0.95
C ILE A 54 0.14 4.87 0.75
N CYS A 55 -0.02 6.14 1.09
CA CYS A 55 -1.28 6.84 1.08
C CYS A 55 -1.31 7.92 0.00
N CYS A 56 -2.46 8.09 -0.64
CA CYS A 56 -2.66 9.17 -1.60
C CYS A 56 -4.09 9.72 -1.51
N LYS A 57 -4.22 11.03 -1.80
CA LYS A 57 -5.47 11.78 -1.65
C LYS A 57 -5.74 12.71 -2.84
N HIS A 58 -4.95 12.61 -3.90
CA HIS A 58 -5.01 13.51 -5.06
C HIS A 58 -6.22 13.23 -5.97
N SER A 59 -6.65 11.98 -6.07
CA SER A 59 -7.77 11.56 -6.91
C SER A 59 -8.32 10.20 -6.46
N ASN A 60 -9.54 9.88 -6.87
CA ASN A 60 -10.04 8.51 -6.76
C ASN A 60 -9.07 7.56 -7.47
N TYR A 61 -8.84 6.40 -6.86
CA TYR A 61 -7.98 5.35 -7.42
C TYR A 61 -6.50 5.73 -7.64
N CYS A 62 -6.00 6.77 -6.97
CA CYS A 62 -4.59 7.17 -7.07
C CYS A 62 -3.59 6.11 -6.58
N ASN A 63 -4.07 5.03 -5.95
CA ASN A 63 -3.27 3.90 -5.48
C ASN A 63 -3.20 2.74 -6.50
N LEU A 64 -3.72 2.92 -7.72
CA LEU A 64 -3.54 1.96 -8.81
C LEU A 64 -2.15 2.10 -9.43
N PRO A 65 -1.49 0.98 -9.83
CA PRO A 65 -0.26 1.04 -10.60
C PRO A 65 -0.51 1.65 -11.98
N GLU A 66 0.45 2.43 -12.47
CA GLU A 66 0.39 3.02 -13.82
C GLU A 66 0.32 1.92 -14.89
N GLY A 67 -0.67 1.97 -15.79
CA GLY A 67 -0.81 1.04 -16.91
C GLY A 67 -1.97 0.04 -16.82
N VAL A 68 -3.00 0.31 -16.00
CA VAL A 68 -4.30 -0.39 -16.01
C VAL A 68 -5.33 0.41 -16.81
#